data_AF-A0AAV5HU40-F1
#
_entry.id   AF-A0AAV5HU40-F1
#
_cell.length_a   1.000
_cell.length_b   1.000
_cell.length_c   1.000
_cell.angle_alpha   90.00
_cell.angle_beta   90.00
_cell.angle_gamma   90.00
#
_symmetry.space_group_name_H-M   'P 1'
#
loop_
_entity.id
_entity.type
_entity.pdbx_description
1 polymer ?
#
loop_
_entity_poly.entity_id
_entity_poly.type
_entity_poly.pdbx_seq_one_letter_code
_entity_poly.pdbx_strand_id
1 'polypeptide(L)'
;MASTPGILTEWPWTPLGSFKHIILAPWVIESTYSFIYKGENERDLSNFLIFPLMLWRMLHNQIWISLSRYRTAKGNNRIVDKPIEFDQVDRERNWDDQILFNAIVFYFFNIVLPGGSHSPLWRTDGVILTALLHAGPVEFLYYWLHRALHHHYLYNRYHSHHHSSIATEPITSVIHPFAEHIAYFALFSIPLLTVLFTRTASIAAYAGYITYIDLMNNMGHCNFELIPKWIFTIFPPLKYFMYTPS
;
A
#
# COMPACT_ATOMS: atom_id res chain seq x y z
N MET A 1 -15.29 -10.54 -6.75
CA MET A 1 -15.60 -9.38 -7.62
C MET A 1 -16.68 -8.53 -6.97
N ALA A 2 -16.76 -7.24 -7.35
CA ALA A 2 -17.81 -6.33 -6.90
C ALA A 2 -19.19 -6.79 -7.39
N SER A 3 -20.25 -6.39 -6.69
CA SER A 3 -21.62 -6.87 -6.91
C SER A 3 -22.19 -6.50 -8.28
N THR A 4 -21.84 -5.31 -8.77
CA THR A 4 -22.15 -4.83 -10.14
C THR A 4 -20.90 -4.15 -10.71
N PRO A 5 -19.94 -4.87 -11.30
CA PRO A 5 -18.65 -4.34 -11.71
C PRO A 5 -18.74 -3.04 -12.52
N GLY A 6 -17.90 -2.07 -12.18
CA GLY A 6 -17.77 -0.80 -12.89
C GLY A 6 -16.74 -0.84 -14.03
N ILE A 7 -16.50 0.32 -14.65
CA ILE A 7 -15.40 0.49 -15.60
C ILE A 7 -14.07 0.36 -14.85
N LEU A 8 -13.08 -0.30 -15.46
CA LEU A 8 -11.76 -0.59 -14.86
C LEU A 8 -11.89 -1.37 -13.54
N THR A 9 -12.78 -2.36 -13.48
CA THR A 9 -12.82 -3.27 -12.32
C THR A 9 -11.61 -4.19 -12.30
N GLU A 10 -11.28 -4.79 -13.44
CA GLU A 10 -10.15 -5.73 -13.57
C GLU A 10 -8.81 -5.01 -13.76
N TRP A 11 -7.74 -5.63 -13.28
CA TRP A 11 -6.38 -5.17 -13.51
C TRP A 11 -5.97 -5.39 -14.98
N PRO A 12 -5.14 -4.50 -15.57
CA PRO A 12 -4.71 -4.64 -16.96
C PRO A 12 -4.03 -5.98 -17.28
N TRP A 13 -3.43 -6.62 -16.27
CA TRP A 13 -2.72 -7.89 -16.39
C TRP A 13 -3.46 -9.10 -15.82
N THR A 14 -4.75 -8.97 -15.49
CA THR A 14 -5.59 -10.13 -15.14
C THR A 14 -5.41 -11.31 -16.14
N PRO A 15 -5.35 -11.10 -17.48
CA PRO A 15 -5.15 -12.19 -18.43
C PRO A 15 -3.84 -12.98 -18.28
N LEU A 16 -2.81 -12.41 -17.64
CA LEU A 16 -1.52 -13.09 -17.43
C LEU A 16 -1.53 -14.04 -16.22
N GLY A 17 -2.52 -13.92 -15.33
CA GLY A 17 -2.60 -14.71 -14.11
C GLY A 17 -1.28 -14.71 -13.33
N SER A 18 -0.77 -15.89 -13.00
CA SER A 18 0.50 -16.06 -12.26
C SER A 18 1.74 -15.57 -13.01
N PHE A 19 1.67 -15.27 -14.32
CA PHE A 19 2.80 -14.76 -15.10
C PHE A 19 2.95 -13.24 -15.05
N LYS A 20 2.06 -12.52 -14.35
CA LYS A 20 2.03 -11.05 -14.28
C LYS A 20 3.35 -10.38 -13.90
N HIS A 21 4.21 -11.04 -13.11
CA HIS A 21 5.50 -10.47 -12.69
C HIS A 21 6.46 -10.20 -13.86
N ILE A 22 6.28 -10.85 -15.02
CA ILE A 22 7.09 -10.60 -16.23
C ILE A 22 7.00 -9.14 -16.70
N ILE A 23 5.93 -8.42 -16.36
CA ILE A 23 5.74 -7.00 -16.69
C ILE A 23 6.86 -6.13 -16.12
N LEU A 24 7.41 -6.51 -14.95
CA LEU A 24 8.47 -5.75 -14.31
C LEU A 24 9.86 -6.06 -14.90
N ALA A 25 10.02 -7.16 -15.65
CA ALA A 25 11.33 -7.61 -16.10
C ALA A 25 12.12 -6.54 -16.90
N PRO A 26 11.53 -5.84 -17.89
CA PRO A 26 12.27 -4.80 -18.62
C PRO A 26 12.80 -3.68 -17.71
N TRP A 27 11.98 -3.24 -16.76
CA TRP A 27 12.32 -2.16 -15.83
C TRP A 27 13.41 -2.58 -14.83
N VAL A 28 13.30 -3.78 -14.28
CA VAL A 28 14.28 -4.32 -13.32
C VAL A 28 15.63 -4.60 -14.00
N ILE A 29 15.60 -5.13 -15.23
CA ILE A 29 16.82 -5.41 -16.00
C ILE A 29 17.53 -4.09 -16.34
N GLU A 30 16.80 -3.11 -16.87
CA GLU A 30 17.38 -1.82 -17.23
C GLU A 30 17.94 -1.09 -16.01
N SER A 31 17.17 -0.96 -14.93
CA SER A 31 17.61 -0.28 -13.70
C SER A 31 18.85 -0.93 -13.08
N THR A 32 18.87 -2.26 -13.02
CA THR A 32 20.01 -3.02 -12.51
C THR A 32 21.23 -2.86 -13.42
N TYR A 33 21.06 -2.99 -14.73
CA TYR A 33 22.14 -2.82 -15.70
C TYR A 33 22.73 -1.41 -15.63
N SER A 34 21.87 -0.38 -15.65
CA SER A 34 22.24 1.03 -15.54
C SER A 34 23.03 1.29 -14.26
N PHE A 35 22.60 0.74 -13.12
CA PHE A 35 23.31 0.94 -11.85
C PHE A 35 24.67 0.23 -11.77
N ILE A 36 24.80 -0.97 -12.34
CA ILE A 36 26.04 -1.75 -12.29
C ILE A 36 27.08 -1.21 -13.27
N TYR A 37 26.68 -0.94 -14.51
CA TYR A 37 27.60 -0.71 -15.62
C TYR A 37 27.85 0.77 -15.96
N LYS A 38 26.96 1.70 -15.61
CA LYS A 38 27.22 3.13 -15.84
C LYS A 38 28.24 3.68 -14.83
N GLY A 39 28.92 4.75 -15.25
CA GLY A 39 29.89 5.47 -14.41
C GLY A 39 29.24 6.07 -13.17
N GLU A 40 30.02 6.33 -12.12
CA GLU A 40 29.51 6.77 -10.80
C GLU A 40 28.57 7.98 -10.87
N ASN A 41 28.87 8.96 -11.73
CA ASN A 41 28.07 10.17 -11.90
C ASN A 41 26.74 9.95 -12.66
N GLU A 42 26.56 8.80 -13.28
CA GLU A 42 25.35 8.44 -14.05
C GLU A 42 24.48 7.41 -13.31
N ARG A 43 24.94 6.90 -12.16
CA ARG A 43 24.22 5.90 -11.38
C ARG A 43 23.09 6.54 -10.60
N ASP A 44 21.88 6.08 -10.87
CA ASP A 44 20.72 6.44 -10.08
C ASP A 44 20.39 5.38 -9.02
N LEU A 45 20.85 5.61 -7.79
CA LEU A 45 20.51 4.75 -6.65
C LEU A 45 19.00 4.75 -6.36
N SER A 46 18.31 5.87 -6.58
CA SER A 46 16.86 5.95 -6.33
C SER A 46 16.05 5.09 -7.29
N ASN A 47 16.47 5.02 -8.56
CA ASN A 47 15.91 4.10 -9.56
C ASN A 47 16.20 2.63 -9.20
N PHE A 48 17.46 2.31 -8.91
CA PHE A 48 17.88 0.95 -8.56
C PHE A 48 17.13 0.38 -7.35
N LEU A 49 16.89 1.21 -6.32
CA LEU A 49 16.21 0.80 -5.10
C LEU A 49 14.69 0.61 -5.23
N ILE A 50 14.07 0.94 -6.37
CA ILE A 50 12.63 0.69 -6.59
C ILE A 50 12.33 -0.81 -6.46
N PHE A 51 13.10 -1.69 -7.11
CA PHE A 51 12.84 -3.12 -7.04
C PHE A 51 13.11 -3.72 -5.65
N PRO A 52 14.24 -3.47 -4.97
CA PRO A 52 14.43 -3.83 -3.56
C PRO A 52 13.30 -3.35 -2.65
N LEU A 53 12.79 -2.13 -2.86
CA LEU A 53 11.64 -1.63 -2.10
C LEU A 53 10.39 -2.47 -2.37
N MET A 54 10.09 -2.85 -3.62
CA MET A 54 8.95 -3.71 -3.93
C MET A 54 9.08 -5.10 -3.30
N LEU A 55 10.28 -5.69 -3.31
CA LEU A 55 10.55 -6.96 -2.62
C LEU A 55 10.36 -6.82 -1.10
N TRP A 56 10.81 -5.72 -0.51
CA TRP A 56 10.56 -5.41 0.89
C TRP A 56 9.06 -5.37 1.19
N ARG A 57 8.26 -4.69 0.36
CA ARG A 57 6.80 -4.65 0.53
C ARG A 57 6.19 -6.04 0.47
N MET A 58 6.61 -6.90 -0.46
CA MET A 58 6.13 -8.29 -0.53
C MET A 58 6.47 -9.07 0.75
N LEU A 59 7.73 -8.98 1.21
CA LEU A 59 8.19 -9.65 2.43
C LEU A 59 7.43 -9.14 3.66
N HIS A 60 7.27 -7.83 3.78
CA HIS A 60 6.57 -7.18 4.88
C HIS A 60 5.12 -7.64 4.98
N ASN A 61 4.39 -7.63 3.85
CA ASN A 61 3.03 -8.17 3.80
C ASN A 61 3.00 -9.66 4.18
N GLN A 62 3.94 -10.47 3.66
CA GLN A 62 4.00 -11.89 3.97
C GLN A 62 4.24 -12.18 5.46
N ILE A 63 5.08 -11.39 6.14
CA ILE A 63 5.27 -11.47 7.59
C ILE A 63 3.95 -11.21 8.32
N TRP A 64 3.23 -10.14 7.95
CA TRP A 64 1.93 -9.81 8.55
C TRP A 64 0.87 -10.88 8.30
N ILE A 65 0.75 -11.39 7.08
CA ILE A 65 -0.15 -12.50 6.74
C ILE A 65 0.15 -13.70 7.64
N SER A 66 1.43 -14.06 7.78
CA SER A 66 1.85 -15.22 8.56
C SER A 66 1.51 -15.04 10.04
N LEU A 67 1.75 -13.84 10.59
CA LEU A 67 1.40 -13.50 11.97
C LEU A 67 -0.12 -13.51 12.19
N SER A 68 -0.89 -12.87 11.30
CA SER A 68 -2.35 -12.84 11.33
C SER A 68 -2.92 -14.24 11.33
N ARG A 69 -2.54 -15.07 10.35
CA ARG A 69 -3.04 -16.45 10.23
C ARG A 69 -2.65 -17.32 11.42
N TYR A 70 -1.45 -17.14 11.98
CA TYR A 70 -1.05 -17.80 13.22
C TYR A 70 -1.94 -17.40 14.41
N ARG A 71 -2.21 -16.10 14.59
CA ARG A 71 -3.10 -15.60 15.64
C ARG A 71 -4.52 -16.09 15.47
N THR A 72 -5.04 -16.05 14.25
CA THR A 72 -6.32 -16.64 13.88
C THR A 72 -6.33 -18.11 14.26
N ALA A 73 -5.35 -18.93 13.86
CA ALA A 73 -5.33 -20.36 14.20
C ALA A 73 -5.30 -20.63 15.72
N LYS A 74 -4.60 -19.80 16.51
CA LYS A 74 -4.54 -19.94 17.98
C LYS A 74 -5.88 -19.62 18.67
N GLY A 75 -6.72 -18.79 18.07
CA GLY A 75 -8.09 -18.53 18.54
C GLY A 75 -8.23 -17.51 19.67
N ASN A 76 -7.14 -16.93 20.16
CA ASN A 76 -7.19 -15.90 21.20
C ASN A 76 -7.02 -14.49 20.63
N ASN A 77 -7.69 -13.51 21.25
CA ASN A 77 -7.66 -12.09 20.87
C ASN A 77 -8.09 -11.81 19.42
N ARG A 78 -8.96 -12.64 18.83
CA ARG A 78 -9.59 -12.32 17.55
C ARG A 78 -10.58 -11.18 17.71
N ILE A 79 -10.66 -10.31 16.71
CA ILE A 79 -11.64 -9.21 16.67
C ILE A 79 -12.98 -9.73 16.14
N VAL A 80 -12.94 -10.42 15.00
CA VAL A 80 -14.07 -11.14 14.42
C VAL A 80 -13.85 -12.63 14.65
N ASP A 81 -14.76 -13.26 15.40
CA ASP A 81 -14.71 -14.71 15.65
C ASP A 81 -15.31 -15.50 14.48
N LYS A 82 -14.60 -15.47 13.35
CA LYS A 82 -14.91 -16.24 12.14
C LYS A 82 -13.63 -16.82 11.54
N PRO A 83 -13.70 -18.01 10.89
CA PRO A 83 -12.58 -18.53 10.13
C PRO A 83 -12.36 -17.73 8.83
N ILE A 84 -11.18 -17.89 8.24
CA ILE A 84 -10.90 -17.43 6.87
C ILE A 84 -11.37 -18.53 5.91
N GLU A 85 -12.40 -18.23 5.13
CA GLU A 85 -12.98 -19.18 4.17
C GLU A 85 -12.07 -19.35 2.94
N PHE A 86 -12.06 -20.56 2.35
CA PHE A 86 -11.25 -20.82 1.14
C PHE A 86 -11.61 -19.89 -0.03
N ASP A 87 -12.89 -19.59 -0.21
CA ASP A 87 -13.34 -18.64 -1.24
C ASP A 87 -12.77 -17.23 -1.00
N GLN A 88 -12.53 -16.84 0.26
CA GLN A 88 -11.86 -15.57 0.55
C GLN A 88 -10.38 -15.65 0.16
N VAL A 89 -9.69 -16.73 0.53
CA VAL A 89 -8.27 -16.94 0.15
C VAL A 89 -8.08 -16.85 -1.36
N ASP A 90 -8.98 -17.45 -2.14
CA ASP A 90 -8.92 -17.41 -3.60
C ASP A 90 -9.18 -16.00 -4.16
N ARG A 91 -10.13 -15.25 -3.58
CA ARG A 91 -10.42 -13.87 -3.96
C ARG A 91 -9.24 -12.93 -3.68
N GLU A 92 -8.51 -13.16 -2.60
CA GLU A 92 -7.43 -12.28 -2.14
C GLU A 92 -6.05 -12.69 -2.69
N ARG A 93 -5.99 -13.73 -3.53
CA ARG A 93 -4.74 -14.31 -4.05
C ARG A 93 -3.87 -13.30 -4.82
N ASN A 94 -4.47 -12.29 -5.44
CA ASN A 94 -3.79 -11.29 -6.27
C ASN A 94 -3.44 -9.99 -5.53
N TRP A 95 -3.34 -10.02 -4.19
CA TRP A 95 -3.01 -8.87 -3.36
C TRP A 95 -1.74 -8.11 -3.76
N ASP A 96 -0.82 -8.76 -4.48
CA ASP A 96 0.43 -8.19 -4.97
C ASP A 96 0.26 -7.32 -6.22
N ASP A 97 -0.91 -7.29 -6.88
CA ASP A 97 -1.17 -6.45 -8.07
C ASP A 97 -0.82 -4.98 -7.83
N GLN A 98 -1.18 -4.44 -6.67
CA GLN A 98 -0.84 -3.06 -6.30
C GLN A 98 0.68 -2.83 -6.21
N ILE A 99 1.48 -3.84 -5.86
CA ILE A 99 2.94 -3.73 -5.79
C ILE A 99 3.50 -3.63 -7.21
N LEU A 100 2.99 -4.43 -8.15
CA LEU A 100 3.36 -4.33 -9.57
C LEU A 100 2.99 -2.95 -10.14
N PHE A 101 1.78 -2.47 -9.84
CA PHE A 101 1.33 -1.14 -10.26
C PHE A 101 2.25 -0.04 -9.75
N ASN A 102 2.55 -0.05 -8.45
CA ASN A 102 3.44 0.93 -7.82
C ASN A 102 4.84 0.89 -8.43
N ALA A 103 5.38 -0.30 -8.70
CA ALA A 103 6.68 -0.45 -9.34
C ALA A 103 6.72 0.24 -10.71
N ILE A 104 5.73 -0.04 -11.57
CA ILE A 104 5.62 0.56 -12.90
C ILE A 104 5.54 2.08 -12.79
N VAL A 105 4.68 2.60 -11.91
CA VAL A 105 4.51 4.05 -11.74
C VAL A 105 5.78 4.71 -11.19
N PHE A 106 6.46 4.09 -10.22
CA PHE A 106 7.71 4.64 -9.67
C PHE A 106 8.83 4.66 -10.71
N TYR A 107 8.99 3.61 -11.50
CA TYR A 107 9.96 3.64 -12.60
C TYR A 107 9.60 4.71 -13.64
N PHE A 108 8.32 4.79 -14.02
CA PHE A 108 7.85 5.80 -14.97
C PHE A 108 8.13 7.22 -14.47
N PHE A 109 7.78 7.54 -13.22
CA PHE A 109 8.01 8.87 -12.64
C PHE A 109 9.48 9.18 -12.41
N ASN A 110 10.30 8.20 -12.05
CA ASN A 110 11.74 8.38 -11.93
C ASN A 110 12.36 8.86 -13.26
N ILE A 111 11.88 8.34 -14.40
CA ILE A 111 12.36 8.70 -15.74
C ILE A 111 11.76 10.02 -16.24
N VAL A 112 10.46 10.23 -16.03
CA VAL A 112 9.72 11.32 -16.69
C VAL A 112 9.73 12.62 -15.88
N LEU A 113 9.72 12.55 -14.55
CA LEU A 113 9.57 13.75 -13.72
C LEU A 113 10.94 14.37 -13.36
N PRO A 114 11.10 15.69 -13.56
CA PRO A 114 12.29 16.39 -13.08
C PRO A 114 12.47 16.20 -11.57
N GLY A 115 13.66 15.76 -11.15
CA GLY A 115 13.96 15.44 -9.75
C GLY A 115 13.49 14.05 -9.29
N GLY A 116 12.87 13.25 -10.16
CA GLY A 116 12.46 11.87 -9.87
C GLY A 116 13.63 10.89 -9.79
N SER A 117 14.76 11.25 -10.40
CA SER A 117 16.02 10.51 -10.42
C SER A 117 17.07 11.11 -9.48
N HIS A 118 18.06 10.32 -9.08
CA HIS A 118 19.23 10.74 -8.30
C HIS A 118 18.84 11.44 -6.99
N SER A 119 17.78 10.97 -6.35
CA SER A 119 17.34 11.52 -5.05
C SER A 119 18.40 11.27 -3.97
N PRO A 120 18.64 12.24 -3.07
CA PRO A 120 19.54 12.04 -1.94
C PRO A 120 19.01 10.94 -1.01
N LEU A 121 19.91 10.28 -0.28
CA LEU A 121 19.53 9.24 0.69
C LEU A 121 18.61 9.79 1.79
N TRP A 122 18.91 10.99 2.30
CA TRP A 122 18.21 11.58 3.45
C TRP A 122 17.97 13.07 3.27
N ARG A 123 16.76 13.51 3.65
CA ARG A 123 16.39 14.92 3.79
C ARG A 123 15.36 15.09 4.90
N THR A 124 15.76 15.74 5.99
CA THR A 124 14.90 15.92 7.17
C THR A 124 13.65 16.75 6.87
N ASP A 125 13.80 17.83 6.10
CA ASP A 125 12.68 18.68 5.69
C ASP A 125 11.63 17.91 4.88
N GLY A 126 12.08 17.05 3.95
CA GLY A 126 11.22 16.14 3.20
C GLY A 126 10.50 15.12 4.08
N VAL A 127 11.22 14.49 5.02
CA VAL A 127 10.63 13.51 5.94
C VAL A 127 9.54 14.15 6.81
N ILE A 128 9.81 15.34 7.37
CA ILE A 128 8.83 16.08 8.18
C ILE A 128 7.62 16.48 7.32
N LEU A 129 7.86 17.02 6.13
CA LEU A 129 6.79 17.45 5.23
C LEU A 129 5.89 16.27 4.83
N THR A 130 6.47 15.12 4.49
CA THR A 130 5.72 13.89 4.18
C THR A 130 4.84 13.46 5.35
N ALA A 131 5.37 13.46 6.58
CA ALA A 131 4.62 13.08 7.77
C ALA A 131 3.44 14.03 8.06
N LEU A 132 3.66 15.35 7.94
CA LEU A 132 2.61 16.35 8.17
C LEU A 132 1.52 16.30 7.09
N LEU A 133 1.91 16.12 5.82
CA LEU A 133 0.95 15.98 4.72
C LEU A 133 0.11 14.72 4.84
N HIS A 134 0.72 13.62 5.31
CA HIS A 134 -0.02 12.42 5.62
C HIS A 134 -1.04 12.66 6.75
N ALA A 135 -0.54 13.04 7.93
CA ALA A 135 -1.35 13.17 9.15
C ALA A 135 -2.48 14.22 9.06
N GLY A 136 -2.36 15.21 8.16
CA GLY A 136 -3.41 16.21 7.94
C GLY A 136 -4.17 15.99 6.63
N PRO A 137 -3.71 16.58 5.50
CA PRO A 137 -4.44 16.54 4.23
C PRO A 137 -4.82 15.15 3.73
N VAL A 138 -3.92 14.17 3.77
CA VAL A 138 -4.20 12.83 3.21
C VAL A 138 -5.25 12.11 4.03
N GLU A 139 -5.12 12.07 5.35
CA GLU A 139 -6.11 11.43 6.23
C GLU A 139 -7.50 12.09 6.10
N PHE A 140 -7.55 13.42 6.01
CA PHE A 140 -8.81 14.14 5.78
C PHE A 140 -9.47 13.75 4.45
N LEU A 141 -8.70 13.73 3.36
CA LEU A 141 -9.20 13.37 2.04
C LEU A 141 -9.56 11.87 1.96
N TYR A 142 -8.78 11.01 2.62
CA TYR A 142 -9.05 9.57 2.74
C TYR A 142 -10.41 9.31 3.36
N TYR A 143 -10.73 9.97 4.47
CA TYR A 143 -12.03 9.85 5.12
C TYR A 143 -13.19 10.14 4.16
N TRP A 144 -13.11 11.23 3.40
CA TRP A 144 -14.17 11.61 2.47
C TRP A 144 -14.25 10.70 1.25
N LEU A 145 -13.10 10.27 0.70
CA LEU A 145 -13.05 9.31 -0.40
C LEU A 145 -13.67 7.97 0.02
N HIS A 146 -13.26 7.44 1.17
CA HIS A 146 -13.78 6.18 1.70
C HIS A 146 -15.27 6.27 1.99
N ARG A 147 -15.72 7.37 2.60
CA ARG A 147 -17.16 7.62 2.82
C ARG A 147 -17.94 7.70 1.50
N ALA A 148 -17.38 8.28 0.45
CA ALA A 148 -18.00 8.31 -0.88
C ALA A 148 -18.07 6.91 -1.50
N LEU A 149 -17.04 6.08 -1.35
CA LEU A 149 -17.03 4.69 -1.80
C LEU A 149 -18.12 3.83 -1.12
N HIS A 150 -18.56 4.21 0.08
CA HIS A 150 -19.71 3.60 0.77
C HIS A 150 -21.08 4.08 0.28
N HIS A 151 -21.15 5.07 -0.62
CA HIS A 151 -22.40 5.43 -1.26
C HIS A 151 -22.84 4.31 -2.22
N HIS A 152 -24.11 3.90 -2.16
CA HIS A 152 -24.66 2.71 -2.82
C HIS A 152 -24.16 2.45 -4.26
N TYR A 153 -24.07 3.50 -5.07
CA TYR A 153 -23.62 3.41 -6.46
C TYR A 153 -22.15 2.96 -6.58
N LEU A 154 -21.25 3.60 -5.81
CA LEU A 154 -19.82 3.30 -5.81
C LEU A 154 -19.53 2.03 -5.03
N TYR A 155 -20.27 1.79 -3.93
CA TYR A 155 -20.13 0.60 -3.12
C TYR A 155 -20.33 -0.66 -3.97
N ASN A 156 -21.46 -0.77 -4.67
CA ASN A 156 -21.76 -1.97 -5.45
C ASN A 156 -20.78 -2.20 -6.62
N ARG A 157 -20.13 -1.15 -7.13
CA ARG A 157 -19.24 -1.19 -8.31
C ARG A 157 -17.77 -1.40 -7.98
N TYR A 158 -17.34 -0.83 -6.87
CA TYR A 158 -15.93 -0.71 -6.54
C TYR A 158 -15.66 -1.28 -5.15
N HIS A 159 -16.35 -0.80 -4.12
CA HIS A 159 -15.97 -1.10 -2.74
C HIS A 159 -16.50 -2.43 -2.17
N SER A 160 -17.58 -3.00 -2.72
CA SER A 160 -18.22 -4.19 -2.15
C SER A 160 -17.36 -5.45 -2.24
N HIS A 161 -16.39 -5.49 -3.17
CA HIS A 161 -15.46 -6.61 -3.28
C HIS A 161 -14.57 -6.71 -2.03
N HIS A 162 -14.05 -5.59 -1.55
CA HIS A 162 -13.25 -5.51 -0.34
C HIS A 162 -14.05 -5.96 0.89
N HIS A 163 -15.30 -5.49 1.01
CA HIS A 163 -16.22 -5.88 2.10
C HIS A 163 -16.73 -7.32 2.04
N SER A 164 -16.43 -8.05 0.96
CA SER A 164 -16.73 -9.50 0.90
C SER A 164 -15.81 -10.34 1.78
N SER A 165 -14.72 -9.77 2.28
CA SER A 165 -13.79 -10.39 3.21
C SER A 165 -14.17 -10.07 4.64
N ILE A 166 -14.86 -10.99 5.30
CA ILE A 166 -15.45 -10.75 6.64
C ILE A 166 -14.41 -10.98 7.74
N ALA A 167 -13.64 -12.06 7.64
CA ALA A 167 -12.50 -12.30 8.52
C ALA A 167 -11.28 -11.67 7.85
N THR A 168 -11.10 -10.36 8.02
CA THR A 168 -10.02 -9.64 7.34
C THR A 168 -8.67 -10.26 7.64
N GLU A 169 -7.78 -10.25 6.66
CA GLU A 169 -6.36 -10.48 6.86
C GLU A 169 -5.59 -9.28 6.29
N PRO A 170 -4.29 -9.12 6.62
CA PRO A 170 -3.53 -7.92 6.24
C PRO A 170 -3.68 -7.53 4.76
N ILE A 171 -3.72 -8.52 3.88
CA ILE A 171 -3.88 -8.32 2.44
C ILE A 171 -5.28 -7.86 2.02
N THR A 172 -6.33 -8.09 2.82
CA THR A 172 -7.67 -7.55 2.57
C THR A 172 -7.63 -6.03 2.35
N SER A 173 -6.70 -5.35 3.04
CA SER A 173 -6.45 -3.90 2.92
C SER A 173 -6.07 -3.42 1.51
N VAL A 174 -5.71 -4.34 0.61
CA VAL A 174 -5.29 -4.05 -0.77
C VAL A 174 -6.03 -4.88 -1.80
N ILE A 175 -7.19 -5.44 -1.45
CA ILE A 175 -8.07 -6.15 -2.39
C ILE A 175 -9.19 -5.22 -2.81
N HIS A 176 -8.94 -4.47 -3.88
CA HIS A 176 -9.89 -3.56 -4.49
C HIS A 176 -9.82 -3.65 -6.01
N PRO A 177 -10.92 -3.34 -6.71
CA PRO A 177 -10.92 -3.15 -8.15
C PRO A 177 -9.89 -2.11 -8.59
N PHE A 178 -9.44 -2.22 -9.84
CA PHE A 178 -8.34 -1.39 -10.36
C PHE A 178 -8.63 0.13 -10.28
N ALA A 179 -9.83 0.57 -10.62
CA ALA A 179 -10.25 1.96 -10.50
C ALA A 179 -10.16 2.51 -9.06
N GLU A 180 -10.54 1.71 -8.08
CA GLU A 180 -10.46 2.09 -6.67
C GLU A 180 -9.00 2.19 -6.22
N HIS A 181 -8.14 1.27 -6.67
CA HIS A 181 -6.71 1.36 -6.46
C HIS A 181 -6.08 2.60 -7.07
N ILE A 182 -6.48 3.01 -8.28
CA ILE A 182 -6.02 4.27 -8.89
C ILE A 182 -6.40 5.45 -8.00
N ALA A 183 -7.63 5.49 -7.48
CA ALA A 183 -8.09 6.57 -6.61
C ALA A 183 -7.28 6.64 -5.30
N TYR A 184 -7.05 5.50 -4.63
CA TYR A 184 -6.21 5.46 -3.44
C TYR A 184 -4.75 5.80 -3.77
N PHE A 185 -4.19 5.30 -4.86
CA PHE A 185 -2.82 5.63 -5.26
C PHE A 185 -2.67 7.13 -5.51
N ALA A 186 -3.60 7.75 -6.24
CA ALA A 186 -3.58 9.20 -6.48
C ALA A 186 -3.61 9.98 -5.16
N LEU A 187 -4.48 9.60 -4.23
CA LEU A 187 -4.57 10.19 -2.90
C LEU A 187 -3.26 10.03 -2.10
N PHE A 188 -2.75 8.81 -1.97
CA PHE A 188 -1.54 8.54 -1.18
C PHE A 188 -0.26 9.01 -1.89
N SER A 189 -0.30 9.34 -3.19
CA SER A 189 0.82 9.97 -3.90
C SER A 189 1.04 11.43 -3.54
N ILE A 190 0.07 12.11 -2.91
CA ILE A 190 0.14 13.55 -2.58
C ILE A 190 1.43 13.90 -1.81
N PRO A 191 1.82 13.22 -0.71
CA PRO A 191 3.05 13.56 -0.01
C PRO A 191 4.31 13.32 -0.86
N LEU A 192 4.33 12.22 -1.62
CA LEU A 192 5.45 11.84 -2.49
C LEU A 192 5.68 12.89 -3.59
N LEU A 193 4.62 13.27 -4.31
CA LEU A 193 4.68 14.30 -5.35
C LEU A 193 4.97 15.68 -4.77
N THR A 194 4.48 15.99 -3.56
CA THR A 194 4.77 17.28 -2.93
C THR A 194 6.26 17.42 -2.66
N VAL A 195 6.89 16.45 -2.00
CA VAL A 195 8.33 16.55 -1.71
C VAL A 195 9.18 16.51 -2.99
N LEU A 196 8.71 15.85 -4.05
CA LEU A 196 9.32 15.92 -5.36
C LEU A 196 9.32 17.36 -5.91
N PHE A 197 8.15 17.99 -5.98
CA PHE A 197 7.99 19.31 -6.58
C PHE A 197 8.56 20.44 -5.72
N THR A 198 8.63 20.26 -4.39
CA THR A 198 9.32 21.19 -3.49
C THR A 198 10.83 20.93 -3.41
N ARG A 199 11.36 19.95 -4.15
CA ARG A 199 12.79 19.56 -4.17
C ARG A 199 13.32 19.16 -2.79
N THR A 200 12.44 18.57 -1.97
CA THR A 200 12.77 18.04 -0.64
C THR A 200 12.70 16.51 -0.59
N ALA A 201 12.48 15.85 -1.72
CA ALA A 201 12.45 14.39 -1.83
C ALA A 201 13.76 13.74 -1.37
N SER A 202 13.64 12.56 -0.76
CA SER A 202 14.76 11.68 -0.45
C SER A 202 14.30 10.22 -0.49
N ILE A 203 15.25 9.32 -0.71
CA ILE A 203 15.00 7.87 -0.71
C ILE A 203 14.37 7.45 0.62
N ALA A 204 14.87 7.95 1.75
CA ALA A 204 14.32 7.67 3.08
C ALA A 204 12.87 8.16 3.25
N ALA A 205 12.53 9.36 2.75
CA ALA A 205 11.17 9.87 2.83
C ALA A 205 10.18 8.99 2.03
N TYR A 206 10.56 8.54 0.83
CA TYR A 206 9.72 7.65 0.01
C TYR A 206 9.60 6.25 0.62
N ALA A 207 10.72 5.59 0.89
CA ALA A 207 10.74 4.23 1.43
C ALA A 207 10.06 4.17 2.80
N GLY A 208 10.32 5.16 3.66
CA GLY A 208 9.72 5.26 4.99
C GLY A 208 8.20 5.46 4.91
N TYR A 209 7.73 6.35 4.04
CA TYR A 209 6.29 6.59 3.89
C TYR A 209 5.54 5.39 3.30
N ILE A 210 6.08 4.76 2.26
CA ILE A 210 5.47 3.56 1.67
C ILE A 210 5.45 2.41 2.69
N THR A 211 6.53 2.21 3.43
CA THR A 211 6.59 1.21 4.51
C THR A 211 5.58 1.50 5.60
N TYR A 212 5.42 2.78 5.98
CA TYR A 212 4.44 3.21 6.97
C TYR A 212 3.00 2.91 6.50
N ILE A 213 2.64 3.25 5.26
CA ILE A 213 1.30 2.95 4.72
C ILE A 213 1.03 1.44 4.72
N ASP A 214 1.98 0.63 4.25
CA ASP A 214 1.83 -0.83 4.27
C ASP A 214 1.70 -1.35 5.73
N LEU A 215 2.45 -0.78 6.67
CA LEU A 215 2.38 -1.15 8.09
C LEU A 215 1.00 -0.86 8.68
N MET A 216 0.50 0.35 8.46
CA MET A 216 -0.80 0.78 8.99
C MET A 216 -1.93 -0.05 8.39
N ASN A 217 -1.93 -0.25 7.07
CA ASN A 217 -2.93 -1.08 6.39
C ASN A 217 -2.92 -2.53 6.88
N ASN A 218 -1.74 -3.14 7.00
CA ASN A 218 -1.59 -4.52 7.48
C ASN A 218 -2.01 -4.68 8.94
N MET A 219 -1.62 -3.73 9.80
CA MET A 219 -2.03 -3.71 11.19
C MET A 219 -3.55 -3.58 11.28
N GLY A 220 -4.16 -2.65 10.53
CA GLY A 220 -5.59 -2.39 10.55
C GLY A 220 -6.46 -3.59 10.18
N HIS A 221 -5.95 -4.49 9.35
CA HIS A 221 -6.71 -5.63 8.80
C HIS A 221 -6.26 -6.98 9.37
N CYS A 222 -5.43 -7.00 10.40
CA CYS A 222 -4.86 -8.25 10.93
C CYS A 222 -5.85 -9.12 11.73
N ASN A 223 -7.06 -8.63 12.02
CA ASN A 223 -8.13 -9.34 12.75
C ASN A 223 -7.73 -9.89 14.14
N PHE A 224 -6.75 -9.26 14.79
CA PHE A 224 -6.46 -9.53 16.20
C PHE A 224 -6.15 -8.25 16.97
N GLU A 225 -6.53 -8.22 18.25
CA GLU A 225 -6.24 -7.08 19.13
C GLU A 225 -4.73 -7.03 19.45
N LEU A 226 -4.04 -6.02 18.90
CA LEU A 226 -2.62 -5.77 19.16
C LEU A 226 -2.41 -4.82 20.35
N ILE A 227 -3.33 -3.86 20.52
CA ILE A 227 -3.29 -2.85 21.57
C ILE A 227 -4.18 -3.28 22.75
N PRO A 228 -3.65 -3.37 23.98
CA PRO A 228 -4.45 -3.70 25.16
C PRO A 228 -5.50 -2.63 25.48
N LYS A 229 -6.73 -3.07 25.82
CA LYS A 229 -7.86 -2.18 26.15
C LYS A 229 -7.59 -1.22 27.31
N TRP A 230 -6.76 -1.62 28.28
CA TRP A 230 -6.46 -0.80 29.45
C TRP A 230 -5.82 0.54 29.12
N ILE A 231 -5.10 0.65 27.99
CA ILE A 231 -4.49 1.91 27.55
C ILE A 231 -5.59 2.95 27.26
N PHE A 232 -6.70 2.54 26.64
CA PHE A 232 -7.86 3.40 26.40
C PHE A 232 -8.67 3.67 27.65
N THR A 233 -8.58 2.83 28.68
CA THR A 233 -9.17 3.12 29.99
C THR A 233 -8.38 4.19 30.73
N ILE A 234 -7.04 4.15 30.67
CA ILE A 234 -6.17 5.15 31.33
C ILE A 234 -6.23 6.50 30.64
N PHE A 235 -6.23 6.52 29.31
CA PHE A 235 -6.33 7.76 28.53
C PHE A 235 -7.37 7.62 27.39
N PRO A 236 -8.67 7.81 27.70
CA PRO A 236 -9.75 7.67 26.73
C PRO A 236 -9.61 8.48 25.44
N PRO A 237 -9.04 9.70 25.42
CA PRO A 237 -8.83 10.45 24.19
C PRO A 237 -7.92 9.75 23.17
N LEU A 238 -7.06 8.80 23.58
CA LEU A 238 -6.10 8.13 22.69
C LEU A 238 -6.77 7.45 21.49
N LYS A 239 -8.00 6.95 21.66
CA LYS A 239 -8.75 6.27 20.59
C LYS A 239 -9.01 7.15 19.36
N TYR A 240 -8.88 8.47 19.48
CA TYR A 240 -9.04 9.41 18.37
C TYR A 240 -7.71 9.76 17.68
N PHE A 241 -6.58 9.36 18.26
CA PHE A 241 -5.24 9.69 17.75
C PHE A 241 -4.44 8.46 17.33
N MET A 242 -4.85 7.27 17.77
CA MET A 242 -4.16 6.02 17.47
C MET A 242 -5.08 5.11 16.65
N TYR A 243 -4.63 4.81 15.44
CA TYR A 243 -5.26 3.80 14.62
C TYR A 243 -4.98 2.40 15.19
N THR A 244 -6.03 1.58 15.27
CA THR A 244 -5.96 0.21 15.77
C THR A 244 -6.69 -0.77 14.86
N PRO A 245 -6.38 -2.08 14.94
CA PRO A 245 -7.14 -3.10 14.21
C PRO A 245 -8.61 -3.24 14.66
N SER A 246 -8.92 -2.73 15.87
CA SER A 246 -10.22 -2.76 16.55
C SER A 246 -10.93 -1.42 16.50
#